data_AF-A0A9P6IIU5-F1
#
_entry.id   AF-A0A9P6IIU5-F1
#
_cell.length_a   1.000
_cell.length_b   1.000
_cell.length_c   1.000
_cell.angle_alpha   90.00
_cell.angle_beta   90.00
_cell.angle_gamma   90.00
#
_symmetry.space_group_name_H-M   'P 1'
#
loop_
_entity.id
_entity.type
_entity.pdbx_description
1 polymer ?
#
loop_
_entity_poly.entity_id
_entity_poly.type
_entity_poly.pdbx_seq_one_letter_code
_entity_poly.pdbx_strand_id
1 'polypeptide(L)'
;MKTSTILSLSALSAVAVCQASIYSQCGGQGWTGPITCPSGSTCVSHNEWYSQCIAGGDSEDTEPAPEPSAPQVSSAESTAAPSSAEEAPVPSVTEAVSTSEAAAVMATASDEEEATTEVSASAPSTTLATQTKEAIAAPSGVTKTLPQSSGTVETDAAIPVSGEFDGGMKLYDRVPAVCQEQTETGEDDAMFILEDGATLSNVILGPGQAEGVHCKGSCTLINVWHSDVCEDAVTLKQTSGTSNIIGGGAFKASDKVVQFNGRGTVSIKDFYVEDFGKLVRNCGNCKDNGGPRNIVIENVVAVDGGVLCGINTNYEDTCAIANSCHSDGKSCDRYEGNSSGAEPTKIGSGPDGEFCTVTGLTETC
;
A
#
# COMPACT_ATOMS: atom_id res chain seq x y z
N MET A 1 -11.62 -66.39 -44.41
CA MET A 1 -11.75 -65.66 -43.13
C MET A 1 -10.37 -65.11 -42.77
N LYS A 2 -10.23 -63.81 -42.55
CA LYS A 2 -9.00 -63.18 -42.06
C LYS A 2 -9.38 -62.35 -40.82
N THR A 3 -8.99 -62.82 -39.65
CA THR A 3 -9.30 -62.19 -38.37
C THR A 3 -8.31 -61.05 -38.10
N SER A 4 -8.79 -59.81 -38.17
CA SER A 4 -8.00 -58.64 -37.79
C SER A 4 -8.05 -58.48 -36.27
N THR A 5 -6.89 -58.49 -35.61
CA THR A 5 -6.81 -58.34 -34.14
C THR A 5 -6.49 -56.89 -33.83
N ILE A 6 -7.44 -56.17 -33.25
CA ILE A 6 -7.26 -54.77 -32.84
C ILE A 6 -6.66 -54.76 -31.43
N LEU A 7 -5.42 -54.27 -31.31
CA LEU A 7 -4.74 -54.09 -30.03
C LEU A 7 -5.13 -52.72 -29.45
N SER A 8 -6.02 -52.70 -28.45
CA SER A 8 -6.42 -51.47 -27.78
C SER A 8 -5.36 -51.02 -26.78
N LEU A 9 -4.69 -49.89 -27.06
CA LEU A 9 -3.69 -49.31 -26.17
C LEU A 9 -4.38 -48.41 -25.13
N SER A 10 -4.53 -48.89 -23.91
CA SER A 10 -5.08 -48.13 -22.77
C SER A 10 -4.08 -47.07 -22.31
N ALA A 11 -4.41 -45.79 -22.50
CA ALA A 11 -3.61 -44.70 -21.94
C ALA A 11 -3.84 -44.61 -20.42
N LEU A 12 -2.79 -44.83 -19.62
CA LEU A 12 -2.78 -44.49 -18.20
C LEU A 12 -2.52 -42.98 -18.08
N SER A 13 -3.57 -42.21 -17.82
CA SER A 13 -3.42 -40.81 -17.42
C SER A 13 -2.82 -40.74 -16.02
N ALA A 14 -1.53 -40.40 -15.94
CA ALA A 14 -0.89 -40.08 -14.67
C ALA A 14 -1.50 -38.77 -14.12
N VAL A 15 -2.31 -38.88 -13.08
CA VAL A 15 -2.80 -37.70 -12.34
C VAL A 15 -1.63 -37.18 -11.53
N ALA A 16 -1.00 -36.09 -11.97
CA ALA A 16 0.02 -35.41 -11.21
C ALA A 16 -0.62 -34.79 -9.97
N VAL A 17 -0.46 -35.44 -8.81
CA VAL A 17 -0.84 -34.86 -7.53
C VAL A 17 0.22 -33.83 -7.17
N CYS A 18 0.01 -32.58 -7.57
CA CYS A 18 0.84 -31.47 -7.09
C CYS A 18 0.78 -31.45 -5.56
N GLN A 19 1.94 -31.36 -4.92
CA GLN A 19 2.03 -30.96 -3.53
C GLN A 19 1.66 -29.47 -3.43
N ALA A 20 1.05 -29.05 -2.32
CA ALA A 20 0.91 -27.64 -1.99
C ALA A 20 2.30 -27.00 -1.89
N SER A 21 2.44 -25.70 -2.09
CA SER A 21 3.64 -24.98 -1.66
C SER A 21 3.72 -24.94 -0.14
N ILE A 22 4.93 -24.75 0.40
CA ILE A 22 5.10 -24.46 1.83
C ILE A 22 4.33 -23.16 2.16
N TYR A 23 3.67 -23.12 3.32
CA TYR A 23 2.70 -22.10 3.74
C TYR A 23 1.44 -21.96 2.87
N SER A 24 1.15 -22.90 1.96
CA SER A 24 -0.11 -22.92 1.20
C SER A 24 -1.17 -23.82 1.83
N GLN A 25 -2.43 -23.62 1.44
CA GLN A 25 -3.55 -24.44 1.92
C GLN A 25 -3.38 -25.90 1.48
N CYS A 26 -3.53 -26.81 2.43
CA CYS A 26 -3.40 -28.26 2.27
C CYS A 26 -4.62 -29.03 2.81
N GLY A 27 -5.66 -28.33 3.24
CA GLY A 27 -6.86 -28.94 3.80
C GLY A 27 -7.90 -27.90 4.24
N GLY A 28 -9.03 -28.40 4.71
CA GLY A 28 -10.20 -27.61 5.10
C GLY A 28 -11.47 -28.06 4.39
N GLN A 29 -12.62 -27.81 5.00
CA GLN A 29 -13.92 -28.15 4.45
C GLN A 29 -14.17 -27.41 3.12
N GLY A 30 -14.50 -28.17 2.07
CA GLY A 30 -14.68 -27.64 0.72
C GLY A 30 -13.39 -27.43 -0.08
N TRP A 31 -12.21 -27.68 0.50
CA TRP A 31 -10.94 -27.61 -0.24
C TRP A 31 -10.83 -28.74 -1.28
N THR A 32 -10.56 -28.38 -2.53
CA THR A 32 -10.41 -29.30 -3.67
C THR A 32 -9.00 -29.28 -4.28
N GLY A 33 -8.08 -28.49 -3.71
CA GLY A 33 -6.70 -28.38 -4.16
C GLY A 33 -5.78 -29.44 -3.55
N PRO A 34 -4.44 -29.24 -3.66
CA PRO A 34 -3.44 -30.11 -3.06
C PRO A 34 -3.67 -30.39 -1.57
N ILE A 35 -3.51 -31.63 -1.14
CA ILE A 35 -3.62 -32.05 0.28
C ILE A 35 -2.32 -32.58 0.88
N THR A 36 -1.25 -32.60 0.09
CA THR A 36 0.08 -33.08 0.50
C THR A 36 1.07 -31.93 0.51
N CYS A 37 1.87 -31.83 1.57
CA CYS A 37 2.90 -30.79 1.70
C CYS A 37 4.24 -31.22 1.10
N PRO A 38 5.15 -30.29 0.80
CA PRO A 38 6.52 -30.60 0.38
C PRO A 38 7.30 -31.33 1.47
N SER A 39 8.29 -32.14 1.09
CA SER A 39 9.17 -32.84 2.03
C SER A 39 9.82 -31.85 3.03
N GLY A 40 9.73 -32.16 4.32
CA GLY A 40 10.17 -31.25 5.40
C GLY A 40 9.09 -30.28 5.91
N SER A 41 7.84 -30.45 5.48
CA SER A 41 6.69 -29.69 6.00
C SER A 41 5.46 -30.58 6.20
N THR A 42 4.61 -30.19 7.16
CA THR A 42 3.44 -30.96 7.62
C THR A 42 2.18 -30.13 7.46
N CYS A 43 1.07 -30.75 7.08
CA CYS A 43 -0.22 -30.06 6.98
C CYS A 43 -0.83 -29.87 8.37
N VAL A 44 -0.83 -28.64 8.87
CA VAL A 44 -1.36 -28.28 10.20
C VAL A 44 -2.75 -27.68 10.02
N SER A 45 -3.74 -28.16 10.77
CA SER A 45 -5.08 -27.57 10.76
C SER A 45 -5.13 -26.33 11.65
N HIS A 46 -5.68 -25.23 11.13
CA HIS A 46 -5.90 -23.99 11.88
C HIS A 46 -7.38 -23.81 12.25
N ASN A 47 -8.30 -24.27 11.38
CA ASN A 47 -9.74 -24.34 11.65
C ASN A 47 -10.40 -25.36 10.69
N GLU A 48 -11.72 -25.57 10.83
CA GLU A 48 -12.46 -26.53 10.02
C GLU A 48 -12.43 -26.24 8.50
N TRP A 49 -12.23 -24.98 8.09
CA TRP A 49 -12.19 -24.54 6.69
C TRP A 49 -10.77 -24.38 6.14
N TYR A 50 -9.72 -24.47 6.98
CA TYR A 50 -8.35 -24.15 6.58
C TYR A 50 -7.26 -24.95 7.34
N SER A 51 -6.39 -25.61 6.57
CA SER A 51 -5.14 -26.22 7.02
C SER A 51 -3.99 -25.77 6.13
N GLN A 52 -2.79 -25.55 6.68
CA GLN A 52 -1.63 -24.97 6.01
C GLN A 52 -0.39 -25.85 6.12
N CYS A 53 0.46 -25.88 5.08
CA CYS A 53 1.76 -26.56 5.14
C CYS A 53 2.78 -25.77 5.96
N ILE A 54 3.18 -26.27 7.13
CA ILE A 54 4.17 -25.60 7.99
C ILE A 54 5.52 -26.33 7.93
N ALA A 55 6.61 -25.58 7.80
CA ALA A 55 7.98 -26.10 7.81
C ALA A 55 8.34 -26.71 9.18
N GLY A 56 9.03 -27.86 9.19
CA GLY A 56 9.69 -28.38 10.40
C GLY A 56 8.80 -29.15 11.40
N GLY A 57 7.66 -29.68 10.97
CA GLY A 57 6.77 -30.48 11.82
C GLY A 57 7.26 -31.90 12.12
N ASP A 58 8.33 -32.04 12.92
CA ASP A 58 8.52 -33.23 13.76
C ASP A 58 7.47 -33.22 14.88
N SER A 59 7.09 -34.42 15.34
CA SER A 59 5.92 -34.61 16.20
C SER A 59 6.14 -34.15 17.65
N GLU A 60 5.23 -33.32 18.17
CA GLU A 60 4.95 -33.22 19.61
C GLU A 60 3.44 -33.37 19.88
N ASP A 61 3.13 -33.71 21.12
CA ASP A 61 2.04 -34.62 21.48
C ASP A 61 0.63 -34.02 21.57
N THR A 62 -0.35 -34.92 21.56
CA THR A 62 -1.75 -34.63 21.86
C THR A 62 -1.94 -34.37 23.36
N GLU A 63 -2.33 -33.16 23.74
CA GLU A 63 -3.00 -32.90 25.03
C GLU A 63 -4.47 -32.48 24.79
N PRO A 64 -5.46 -33.14 25.41
CA PRO A 64 -6.87 -32.93 25.09
C PRO A 64 -7.43 -31.63 25.69
N ALA A 65 -8.36 -31.01 24.96
CA ALA A 65 -8.99 -29.76 25.36
C ALA A 65 -9.81 -29.87 26.67
N PRO A 66 -9.81 -28.83 27.52
CA PRO A 66 -10.72 -28.73 28.65
C PRO A 66 -12.17 -28.45 28.18
N GLU A 67 -13.15 -29.14 28.80
CA GLU A 67 -14.58 -28.94 28.53
C GLU A 67 -15.09 -27.53 28.90
N PRO A 68 -16.14 -27.03 28.22
CA PRO A 68 -16.74 -25.74 28.52
C PRO A 68 -17.57 -25.80 29.82
N SER A 69 -17.16 -25.04 30.84
CA SER A 69 -17.95 -24.89 32.07
C SER A 69 -19.13 -23.93 31.88
N ALA A 70 -20.30 -24.31 32.39
CA ALA A 70 -21.56 -23.60 32.18
C ALA A 70 -21.64 -22.26 32.97
N PRO A 71 -22.45 -21.28 32.51
CA PRO A 71 -22.53 -19.97 33.15
C PRO A 71 -23.23 -20.04 34.53
N GLN A 72 -22.57 -19.52 35.57
CA GLN A 72 -23.21 -19.32 36.87
C GLN A 72 -23.96 -17.99 36.93
N VAL A 73 -25.27 -18.09 37.11
CA VAL A 73 -26.17 -16.98 37.42
C VAL A 73 -25.97 -16.54 38.88
N SER A 74 -25.89 -15.24 39.14
CA SER A 74 -26.09 -14.66 40.47
C SER A 74 -27.04 -13.47 40.38
N SER A 75 -27.99 -13.42 41.32
CA SER A 75 -29.21 -12.61 41.22
C SER A 75 -29.04 -11.15 41.65
N ALA A 76 -29.96 -10.30 41.17
CA ALA A 76 -30.13 -8.92 41.62
C ALA A 76 -30.98 -8.80 42.89
N GLU A 77 -30.71 -7.77 43.70
CA GLU A 77 -31.62 -6.98 44.56
C GLU A 77 -30.75 -6.00 45.42
N SER A 78 -31.18 -4.83 45.91
CA SER A 78 -32.42 -4.05 45.78
C SER A 78 -32.18 -2.61 46.31
N THR A 79 -33.01 -1.63 45.88
CA THR A 79 -33.39 -0.36 46.57
C THR A 79 -32.28 0.65 47.03
N ALA A 80 -32.50 1.98 47.08
CA ALA A 80 -33.64 2.85 46.72
C ALA A 80 -33.18 4.29 46.35
N ALA A 81 -34.05 5.03 45.64
CA ALA A 81 -34.08 6.50 45.55
C ALA A 81 -34.85 7.10 46.78
N PRO A 82 -35.07 8.42 47.00
CA PRO A 82 -35.27 9.49 46.00
C PRO A 82 -34.76 10.93 46.42
N SER A 83 -35.32 11.97 45.76
CA SER A 83 -35.34 13.42 46.12
C SER A 83 -34.21 14.29 45.53
N SER A 84 -34.44 15.48 44.94
CA SER A 84 -35.65 16.15 44.40
C SER A 84 -35.23 17.34 43.48
N ALA A 85 -36.20 17.95 42.78
CA ALA A 85 -36.17 19.22 42.00
C ALA A 85 -35.54 20.44 42.73
N GLU A 86 -35.41 21.70 42.26
CA GLU A 86 -36.01 22.58 41.22
C GLU A 86 -34.94 23.71 40.94
N GLU A 87 -34.93 24.60 39.94
CA GLU A 87 -35.73 24.91 38.73
C GLU A 87 -34.81 25.65 37.70
N ALA A 88 -35.35 26.34 36.67
CA ALA A 88 -34.63 27.31 35.81
C ALA A 88 -34.76 28.77 36.33
N PRO A 89 -34.17 29.81 35.69
CA PRO A 89 -34.87 30.44 34.54
C PRO A 89 -34.01 31.09 33.44
N VAL A 90 -34.66 31.38 32.30
CA VAL A 90 -34.20 32.22 31.16
C VAL A 90 -34.38 33.73 31.42
N PRO A 91 -33.58 34.61 30.77
CA PRO A 91 -34.07 35.36 29.60
C PRO A 91 -32.98 35.69 28.54
N SER A 92 -33.17 36.62 27.59
CA SER A 92 -34.06 36.61 26.40
C SER A 92 -33.97 37.95 25.63
N VAL A 93 -33.85 37.92 24.28
CA VAL A 93 -33.82 39.06 23.30
C VAL A 93 -32.71 40.14 23.52
N THR A 94 -32.16 40.89 22.55
CA THR A 94 -32.61 41.31 21.19
C THR A 94 -31.40 41.57 20.25
N GLU A 95 -31.65 41.79 18.94
CA GLU A 95 -30.66 42.07 17.88
C GLU A 95 -29.97 43.45 17.95
N ALA A 96 -28.80 43.61 17.29
CA ALA A 96 -28.58 44.65 16.25
C ALA A 96 -27.17 44.59 15.58
N VAL A 97 -27.17 44.49 14.24
CA VAL A 97 -26.29 45.13 13.24
C VAL A 97 -24.85 45.56 13.61
N SER A 98 -23.85 45.05 12.88
CA SER A 98 -22.71 45.87 12.42
C SER A 98 -22.13 45.43 11.08
N THR A 99 -21.76 46.45 10.32
CA THR A 99 -21.28 46.55 8.94
C THR A 99 -20.16 45.59 8.50
N SER A 100 -20.33 44.99 7.32
CA SER A 100 -19.24 44.46 6.49
C SER A 100 -18.68 45.56 5.58
N GLU A 101 -17.37 45.84 5.65
CA GLU A 101 -16.68 46.72 4.69
C GLU A 101 -16.28 45.95 3.42
N ALA A 102 -16.17 46.68 2.30
CA ALA A 102 -16.02 46.09 0.98
C ALA A 102 -14.58 46.21 0.44
N ALA A 103 -14.12 45.17 -0.27
CA ALA A 103 -12.97 45.24 -1.15
C ALA A 103 -13.24 44.42 -2.42
N ALA A 104 -13.99 44.99 -3.36
CA ALA A 104 -14.12 44.43 -4.70
C ALA A 104 -12.99 44.96 -5.58
N VAL A 105 -12.12 44.07 -6.06
CA VAL A 105 -11.22 44.34 -7.19
C VAL A 105 -11.69 43.52 -8.38
N MET A 106 -12.19 44.21 -9.41
CA MET A 106 -12.58 43.58 -10.67
C MET A 106 -11.34 43.41 -11.56
N ALA A 107 -11.03 42.17 -11.94
CA ALA A 107 -10.14 41.91 -13.06
C ALA A 107 -10.98 41.96 -14.34
N THR A 108 -10.58 42.84 -15.27
CA THR A 108 -11.24 43.05 -16.56
C THR A 108 -10.93 41.91 -17.52
N ALA A 109 -11.97 41.31 -18.12
CA ALA A 109 -11.80 40.50 -19.32
C ALA A 109 -11.52 41.40 -20.53
N SER A 110 -10.57 40.99 -21.36
CA SER A 110 -10.37 41.50 -22.71
C SER A 110 -9.86 40.35 -23.58
N ASP A 111 -10.76 39.78 -24.39
CA ASP A 111 -10.36 39.09 -25.62
C ASP A 111 -9.55 40.06 -26.49
N GLU A 112 -8.51 39.56 -27.17
CA GLU A 112 -8.34 39.74 -28.62
C GLU A 112 -7.49 38.60 -29.21
N GLU A 113 -7.64 38.43 -30.51
CA GLU A 113 -7.22 37.31 -31.35
C GLU A 113 -5.94 37.68 -32.13
N GLU A 114 -5.03 36.72 -32.38
CA GLU A 114 -4.57 36.32 -33.73
C GLU A 114 -3.37 35.35 -33.65
N ALA A 115 -3.24 34.52 -34.69
CA ALA A 115 -2.31 33.41 -34.79
C ALA A 115 -0.85 33.81 -35.05
N THR A 116 0.07 32.90 -34.69
CA THR A 116 1.22 32.58 -35.56
C THR A 116 1.45 31.07 -35.59
N THR A 117 1.81 30.55 -36.76
CA THR A 117 2.14 29.14 -36.99
C THR A 117 3.65 28.92 -36.88
N GLU A 118 4.11 28.07 -35.97
CA GLU A 118 5.45 27.49 -36.07
C GLU A 118 5.41 25.95 -35.98
N VAL A 119 6.12 25.33 -36.93
CA VAL A 119 6.23 23.87 -37.07
C VAL A 119 7.46 23.43 -36.28
N SER A 120 7.25 22.93 -35.06
CA SER A 120 8.31 22.25 -34.31
C SER A 120 8.23 20.74 -34.53
N ALA A 121 9.37 20.13 -34.83
CA ALA A 121 9.44 18.72 -35.21
C ALA A 121 9.22 17.81 -34.00
N SER A 122 8.13 17.03 -34.04
CA SER A 122 7.87 15.97 -33.07
C SER A 122 9.01 14.95 -33.09
N ALA A 123 9.79 14.92 -32.00
CA ALA A 123 10.74 13.84 -31.76
C ALA A 123 9.96 12.53 -31.57
N PRO A 124 10.43 11.39 -32.11
CA PRO A 124 9.70 10.14 -31.99
C PRO A 124 9.67 9.70 -30.52
N SER A 125 8.47 9.74 -29.93
CA SER A 125 8.17 9.06 -28.67
C SER A 125 8.54 7.58 -28.84
N THR A 126 9.67 7.20 -28.24
CA THR A 126 10.18 5.84 -28.30
C THR A 126 9.47 5.03 -27.22
N THR A 127 8.23 4.66 -27.53
CA THR A 127 7.51 3.62 -26.80
C THR A 127 8.36 2.36 -26.77
N LEU A 128 8.93 2.07 -25.60
CA LEU A 128 9.75 0.89 -25.36
C LEU A 128 8.90 -0.35 -25.64
N ALA A 129 9.26 -1.08 -26.70
CA ALA A 129 8.49 -2.22 -27.16
C ALA A 129 8.49 -3.33 -26.10
N THR A 130 7.28 -3.81 -25.75
CA THR A 130 7.07 -4.93 -24.83
C THR A 130 7.78 -6.18 -25.34
N GLN A 131 8.90 -6.53 -24.71
CA GLN A 131 9.55 -7.82 -24.94
C GLN A 131 8.73 -8.91 -24.25
N THR A 132 8.42 -9.98 -24.96
CA THR A 132 7.72 -11.15 -24.39
C THR A 132 8.67 -11.86 -23.43
N LYS A 133 8.57 -11.56 -22.13
CA LYS A 133 9.47 -12.05 -21.09
C LYS A 133 8.78 -13.04 -20.14
N GLU A 134 9.60 -13.90 -19.57
CA GLU A 134 9.29 -14.73 -18.39
C GLU A 134 8.68 -13.87 -17.27
N ALA A 135 7.62 -14.38 -16.61
CA ALA A 135 6.86 -13.61 -15.62
C ALA A 135 7.78 -13.08 -14.52
N ILE A 136 7.65 -11.78 -14.21
CA ILE A 136 8.49 -11.08 -13.22
C ILE A 136 8.24 -11.73 -11.85
N ALA A 137 9.23 -12.47 -11.36
CA ALA A 137 9.17 -13.10 -10.05
C ALA A 137 9.30 -12.04 -8.96
N ALA A 138 8.32 -11.98 -8.06
CA ALA A 138 8.45 -11.22 -6.83
C ALA A 138 9.62 -11.77 -5.98
N PRO A 139 10.39 -10.90 -5.29
CA PRO A 139 11.40 -11.36 -4.34
C PRO A 139 10.77 -12.14 -3.19
N SER A 140 11.56 -12.98 -2.51
CA SER A 140 11.10 -13.73 -1.34
C SER A 140 11.72 -13.17 -0.07
N GLY A 141 10.89 -12.52 0.75
CA GLY A 141 11.30 -11.84 1.98
C GLY A 141 12.03 -10.52 1.76
N VAL A 142 12.32 -9.84 2.87
CA VAL A 142 12.83 -8.46 2.87
C VAL A 142 14.34 -8.40 2.66
N THR A 143 14.76 -7.66 1.62
CA THR A 143 16.16 -7.26 1.45
C THR A 143 16.38 -5.94 2.21
N LYS A 144 17.36 -5.89 3.11
CA LYS A 144 17.59 -4.72 4.00
C LYS A 144 18.69 -3.74 3.53
N THR A 145 19.20 -3.93 2.31
CA THR A 145 20.34 -3.17 1.79
C THR A 145 20.08 -2.78 0.35
N LEU A 146 20.37 -1.52 0.00
CA LEU A 146 20.30 -1.06 -1.38
C LEU A 146 21.15 -1.99 -2.29
N PRO A 147 20.55 -2.63 -3.30
CA PRO A 147 21.26 -3.57 -4.16
C PRO A 147 22.25 -2.86 -5.07
N GLN A 148 23.30 -3.57 -5.48
CA GLN A 148 24.27 -3.04 -6.43
C GLN A 148 23.63 -2.86 -7.80
N SER A 149 23.70 -1.64 -8.33
CA SER A 149 23.23 -1.31 -9.68
C SER A 149 23.96 -2.11 -10.77
N SER A 150 23.24 -2.50 -11.82
CA SER A 150 23.75 -3.15 -13.04
C SER A 150 24.21 -2.15 -14.13
N GLY A 151 24.04 -0.85 -13.89
CA GLY A 151 24.39 0.25 -14.81
C GLY A 151 23.51 1.47 -14.59
N THR A 152 23.83 2.59 -15.21
CA THR A 152 23.06 3.85 -15.05
C THR A 152 22.28 4.21 -16.31
N VAL A 153 21.10 4.80 -16.13
CA VAL A 153 20.28 5.47 -17.14
C VAL A 153 20.00 6.88 -16.64
N GLU A 154 20.42 7.88 -17.41
CA GLU A 154 20.22 9.30 -17.11
C GLU A 154 19.23 9.87 -18.13
N THR A 155 18.32 10.74 -17.69
CA THR A 155 17.31 11.40 -18.55
C THR A 155 16.95 12.78 -18.01
N ASP A 156 16.60 13.71 -18.88
CA ASP A 156 16.12 15.05 -18.51
C ASP A 156 14.60 15.09 -18.25
N ALA A 157 13.87 14.04 -18.67
CA ALA A 157 12.41 13.91 -18.57
C ALA A 157 11.96 12.59 -17.91
N ALA A 158 10.71 12.58 -17.42
CA ALA A 158 10.06 11.40 -16.83
C ALA A 158 9.89 10.25 -17.84
N ILE A 159 9.96 9.00 -17.37
CA ILE A 159 9.82 7.80 -18.20
C ILE A 159 8.38 7.26 -18.13
N PRO A 160 7.57 7.35 -19.20
CA PRO A 160 6.22 6.81 -19.22
C PRO A 160 6.21 5.28 -19.38
N VAL A 161 5.34 4.60 -18.64
CA VAL A 161 5.17 3.14 -18.64
C VAL A 161 3.68 2.80 -18.70
N SER A 162 3.24 2.11 -19.76
CA SER A 162 1.83 1.73 -19.99
C SER A 162 1.58 0.22 -19.98
N GLY A 163 2.58 -0.57 -19.61
CA GLY A 163 2.53 -2.03 -19.52
C GLY A 163 3.59 -2.50 -18.52
N GLU A 164 4.33 -3.56 -18.85
CA GLU A 164 5.45 -4.02 -18.02
C GLU A 164 6.76 -3.35 -18.45
N PHE A 165 7.52 -2.81 -17.49
CA PHE A 165 8.89 -2.35 -17.66
C PHE A 165 9.80 -3.01 -16.61
N ASP A 166 10.90 -3.60 -17.08
CA ASP A 166 11.96 -4.17 -16.25
C ASP A 166 13.24 -3.36 -16.47
N GLY A 167 13.63 -2.61 -15.44
CA GLY A 167 14.83 -1.77 -15.43
C GLY A 167 16.14 -2.56 -15.33
N GLY A 168 16.07 -3.88 -15.11
CA GLY A 168 17.25 -4.76 -15.07
C GLY A 168 18.19 -4.49 -13.90
N MET A 169 17.69 -3.96 -12.78
CA MET A 169 18.44 -3.47 -11.61
C MET A 169 19.40 -2.30 -11.92
N LYS A 170 19.06 -1.44 -12.89
CA LYS A 170 19.82 -0.22 -13.16
C LYS A 170 19.43 0.92 -12.22
N LEU A 171 20.37 1.84 -12.05
CA LEU A 171 20.14 3.17 -11.50
C LEU A 171 19.50 4.06 -12.57
N TYR A 172 18.38 4.69 -12.25
CA TYR A 172 17.68 5.68 -13.06
C TYR A 172 17.73 7.01 -12.33
N ASP A 173 18.18 8.06 -13.00
CA ASP A 173 18.32 9.38 -12.38
C ASP A 173 18.02 10.54 -13.34
N ARG A 174 17.64 11.69 -12.78
CA ARG A 174 17.38 12.91 -13.56
C ARG A 174 18.67 13.72 -13.74
N VAL A 175 19.00 14.07 -14.99
CA VAL A 175 20.17 14.89 -15.34
C VAL A 175 19.74 16.02 -16.29
N PRO A 176 19.78 17.30 -15.87
CA PRO A 176 20.18 17.79 -14.54
C PRO A 176 19.23 17.29 -13.44
N ALA A 177 19.72 17.27 -12.19
CA ALA A 177 18.89 16.99 -11.03
C ALA A 177 17.81 18.08 -10.88
N VAL A 178 16.59 17.65 -10.58
CA VAL A 178 15.39 18.49 -10.46
C VAL A 178 14.84 18.57 -9.02
N CYS A 179 15.38 17.78 -8.09
CA CYS A 179 15.00 17.77 -6.67
C CYS A 179 14.97 19.18 -6.03
N GLN A 180 13.86 19.53 -5.38
CA GLN A 180 13.62 20.79 -4.67
C GLN A 180 13.19 20.56 -3.20
N GLU A 181 13.71 19.49 -2.60
CA GLU A 181 13.36 19.02 -1.25
C GLU A 181 11.84 18.77 -1.14
N GLN A 182 11.15 19.47 -0.25
CA GLN A 182 9.72 19.33 0.04
C GLN A 182 8.87 20.37 -0.71
N THR A 183 9.26 20.67 -1.95
CA THR A 183 8.57 21.61 -2.83
C THR A 183 7.89 20.85 -3.96
N GLU A 184 6.56 20.76 -3.91
CA GLU A 184 5.72 20.07 -4.91
C GLU A 184 6.04 20.54 -6.34
N THR A 185 6.81 19.73 -7.09
CA THR A 185 7.15 20.00 -8.50
C THR A 185 6.14 19.42 -9.48
N GLY A 186 5.50 18.29 -9.12
CA GLY A 186 4.43 17.67 -9.90
C GLY A 186 4.89 16.60 -10.91
N GLU A 187 3.92 16.09 -11.68
CA GLU A 187 4.05 14.81 -12.41
C GLU A 187 5.13 14.77 -13.50
N ASP A 188 5.45 15.89 -14.17
CA ASP A 188 6.49 15.92 -15.20
C ASP A 188 7.92 15.79 -14.63
N ASP A 189 8.09 16.08 -13.33
CA ASP A 189 9.35 15.94 -12.60
C ASP A 189 9.50 14.58 -11.90
N ALA A 190 8.55 13.67 -12.12
CA ALA A 190 8.65 12.28 -11.73
C ALA A 190 9.82 11.55 -12.43
N MET A 191 10.36 10.50 -11.82
CA MET A 191 11.29 9.60 -12.51
C MET A 191 10.54 8.66 -13.48
N PHE A 192 9.41 8.11 -13.02
CA PHE A 192 8.53 7.23 -13.81
C PHE A 192 7.06 7.62 -13.67
N ILE A 193 6.33 7.59 -14.78
CA ILE A 193 4.87 7.80 -14.83
C ILE A 193 4.22 6.53 -15.34
N LEU A 194 3.46 5.85 -14.48
CA LEU A 194 2.76 4.61 -14.76
C LEU A 194 1.28 4.87 -15.08
N GLU A 195 0.81 4.38 -16.22
CA GLU A 195 -0.61 4.32 -16.54
C GLU A 195 -1.32 3.23 -15.71
N ASP A 196 -2.66 3.21 -15.76
CA ASP A 196 -3.48 2.19 -15.11
C ASP A 196 -3.14 0.77 -15.59
N GLY A 197 -2.90 -0.14 -14.65
CA GLY A 197 -2.47 -1.53 -14.89
C GLY A 197 -0.97 -1.72 -15.14
N ALA A 198 -0.16 -0.66 -15.19
CA ALA A 198 1.26 -0.77 -15.49
C ALA A 198 2.07 -1.43 -14.34
N THR A 199 3.16 -2.10 -14.72
CA THR A 199 4.11 -2.75 -13.80
C THR A 199 5.52 -2.22 -14.01
N LEU A 200 6.15 -1.73 -12.94
CA LEU A 200 7.55 -1.35 -12.90
C LEU A 200 8.34 -2.36 -12.07
N SER A 201 9.47 -2.84 -12.58
CA SER A 201 10.27 -3.84 -11.87
C SER A 201 11.77 -3.64 -11.98
N ASN A 202 12.50 -4.05 -10.93
CA ASN A 202 13.96 -4.06 -10.88
C ASN A 202 14.58 -2.69 -11.24
N VAL A 203 14.23 -1.67 -10.47
CA VAL A 203 14.69 -0.28 -10.67
C VAL A 203 15.34 0.22 -9.39
N ILE A 204 16.42 0.99 -9.52
CA ILE A 204 16.95 1.83 -8.45
C ILE A 204 16.77 3.28 -8.90
N LEU A 205 16.09 4.12 -8.12
CA LEU A 205 15.94 5.54 -8.35
C LEU A 205 17.05 6.29 -7.59
N GLY A 206 17.74 7.17 -8.31
CA GLY A 206 18.79 8.06 -7.80
C GLY A 206 18.25 9.29 -7.06
N PRO A 207 19.13 10.13 -6.50
CA PRO A 207 18.78 11.34 -5.74
C PRO A 207 18.43 12.58 -6.60
N GLY A 208 18.63 12.55 -7.92
CA GLY A 208 18.40 13.70 -8.80
C GLY A 208 16.93 13.92 -9.17
N GLN A 209 16.09 12.90 -9.05
CA GLN A 209 14.63 12.99 -9.16
C GLN A 209 14.02 13.88 -8.05
N ALA A 210 12.96 14.62 -8.38
CA ALA A 210 12.16 15.35 -7.38
C ALA A 210 11.02 14.48 -6.86
N GLU A 211 10.27 13.89 -7.80
CA GLU A 211 9.18 12.96 -7.55
C GLU A 211 9.57 11.56 -8.04
N GLY A 212 9.27 10.52 -7.24
CA GLY A 212 9.76 9.17 -7.54
C GLY A 212 8.97 8.47 -8.65
N VAL A 213 7.94 7.72 -8.26
CA VAL A 213 7.07 6.96 -9.18
C VAL A 213 5.63 7.42 -9.06
N HIS A 214 5.05 7.94 -10.15
CA HIS A 214 3.66 8.36 -10.21
C HIS A 214 2.80 7.27 -10.83
N CYS A 215 1.83 6.74 -10.08
CA CYS A 215 0.83 5.81 -10.62
C CYS A 215 -0.50 6.54 -10.86
N LYS A 216 -0.86 6.73 -12.12
CA LYS A 216 -2.10 7.39 -12.56
C LYS A 216 -3.33 6.53 -12.33
N GLY A 217 -3.15 5.20 -12.35
CA GLY A 217 -4.14 4.19 -11.99
C GLY A 217 -3.57 3.17 -11.01
N SER A 218 -4.22 2.01 -10.88
CA SER A 218 -3.69 0.89 -10.08
C SER A 218 -2.41 0.38 -10.74
N CYS A 219 -1.32 0.29 -9.98
CA CYS A 219 -0.01 -0.10 -10.52
C CYS A 219 0.67 -1.20 -9.70
N THR A 220 1.66 -1.87 -10.27
CA THR A 220 2.48 -2.85 -9.54
C THR A 220 3.96 -2.46 -9.59
N LEU A 221 4.58 -2.28 -8.43
CA LEU A 221 6.01 -2.05 -8.27
C LEU A 221 6.64 -3.32 -7.69
N ILE A 222 7.61 -3.91 -8.38
CA ILE A 222 8.29 -5.16 -7.94
C ILE A 222 9.78 -4.90 -7.81
N ASN A 223 10.34 -5.03 -6.61
CA ASN A 223 11.78 -4.84 -6.38
C ASN A 223 12.26 -3.47 -6.90
N VAL A 224 11.53 -2.40 -6.52
CA VAL A 224 11.83 -1.01 -6.86
C VAL A 224 12.46 -0.33 -5.63
N TRP A 225 13.56 0.38 -5.85
CA TRP A 225 14.40 0.94 -4.79
C TRP A 225 14.54 2.45 -4.94
N HIS A 226 14.49 3.18 -3.84
CA HIS A 226 14.72 4.63 -3.80
C HIS A 226 15.92 4.92 -2.91
N SER A 227 17.05 5.29 -3.51
CA SER A 227 18.33 5.44 -2.78
C SER A 227 18.41 6.71 -1.92
N ASP A 228 17.62 7.72 -2.28
CA ASP A 228 17.42 8.99 -1.59
C ASP A 228 16.05 9.51 -2.06
N VAL A 229 15.17 9.90 -1.14
CA VAL A 229 13.81 10.38 -1.46
C VAL A 229 13.77 11.88 -1.26
N CYS A 230 13.58 12.63 -2.36
CA CYS A 230 13.54 14.09 -2.34
C CYS A 230 12.24 14.63 -1.70
N GLU A 231 11.11 14.41 -2.37
CA GLU A 231 9.77 14.71 -1.87
C GLU A 231 9.09 13.42 -1.40
N ASP A 232 8.52 12.68 -2.35
CA ASP A 232 7.83 11.40 -2.16
C ASP A 232 8.44 10.30 -3.05
N ALA A 233 8.48 9.07 -2.55
CA ALA A 233 8.99 7.94 -3.34
C ALA A 233 7.94 7.41 -4.33
N VAL A 234 6.68 7.33 -3.91
CA VAL A 234 5.58 6.81 -4.74
C VAL A 234 4.30 7.60 -4.52
N THR A 235 3.76 8.18 -5.59
CA THR A 235 2.50 8.94 -5.58
C THR A 235 1.39 8.16 -6.27
N LEU A 236 0.37 7.78 -5.51
CA LEU A 236 -0.72 6.89 -5.92
C LEU A 236 -2.01 7.67 -6.18
N LYS A 237 -2.45 7.70 -7.44
CA LYS A 237 -3.60 8.49 -7.92
C LYS A 237 -4.80 7.64 -8.39
N GLN A 238 -4.77 6.31 -8.21
CA GLN A 238 -5.85 5.43 -8.66
C GLN A 238 -7.24 5.85 -8.15
N THR A 239 -8.28 5.74 -8.99
CA THR A 239 -9.67 6.08 -8.62
C THR A 239 -10.40 4.92 -7.92
N SER A 240 -9.86 3.71 -8.03
CA SER A 240 -10.31 2.48 -7.38
C SER A 240 -9.25 1.38 -7.57
N GLY A 241 -9.51 0.18 -7.07
CA GLY A 241 -8.63 -0.98 -7.28
C GLY A 241 -7.55 -1.12 -6.21
N THR A 242 -6.39 -1.66 -6.58
CA THR A 242 -5.29 -1.94 -5.67
C THR A 242 -3.95 -1.75 -6.37
N SER A 243 -3.14 -0.81 -5.86
CA SER A 243 -1.74 -0.71 -6.22
C SER A 243 -0.90 -1.60 -5.30
N ASN A 244 0.08 -2.31 -5.86
CA ASN A 244 0.91 -3.27 -5.13
C ASN A 244 2.38 -2.83 -5.15
N ILE A 245 3.04 -2.84 -4.01
CA ILE A 245 4.47 -2.59 -3.84
C ILE A 245 5.06 -3.85 -3.21
N ILE A 246 5.87 -4.60 -3.95
CA ILE A 246 6.28 -5.96 -3.62
C ILE A 246 7.81 -6.05 -3.65
N GLY A 247 8.41 -6.10 -2.46
CA GLY A 247 9.84 -5.98 -2.27
C GLY A 247 10.40 -4.63 -2.69
N GLY A 248 11.72 -4.51 -2.63
CA GLY A 248 12.39 -3.24 -2.80
C GLY A 248 12.53 -2.48 -1.48
N GLY A 249 12.79 -1.18 -1.56
CA GLY A 249 12.92 -0.36 -0.37
C GLY A 249 13.17 1.12 -0.62
N ALA A 250 13.04 1.94 0.41
CA ALA A 250 13.28 3.38 0.37
C ALA A 250 14.17 3.85 1.52
N PHE A 251 15.01 4.83 1.24
CA PHE A 251 15.93 5.45 2.19
C PHE A 251 15.69 6.97 2.22
N LYS A 252 15.80 7.59 3.40
CA LYS A 252 15.87 9.07 3.60
C LYS A 252 14.61 9.84 3.16
N ALA A 253 13.42 9.29 3.39
CA ALA A 253 12.15 9.92 3.04
C ALA A 253 11.64 10.87 4.14
N SER A 254 12.13 12.12 4.15
CA SER A 254 11.96 13.04 5.28
C SER A 254 10.50 13.26 5.76
N ASP A 255 9.51 13.29 4.86
CA ASP A 255 8.08 13.33 5.21
C ASP A 255 7.37 11.99 5.03
N LYS A 256 7.40 11.41 3.82
CA LYS A 256 6.66 10.19 3.46
C LYS A 256 7.29 9.43 2.29
N VAL A 257 7.17 8.10 2.31
CA VAL A 257 7.57 7.23 1.18
C VAL A 257 6.44 7.14 0.17
N VAL A 258 5.23 6.77 0.61
CA VAL A 258 4.06 6.60 -0.26
C VAL A 258 2.98 7.62 0.05
N GLN A 259 2.70 8.50 -0.90
CA GLN A 259 1.59 9.44 -0.85
C GLN A 259 0.38 8.87 -1.59
N PHE A 260 -0.70 8.60 -0.86
CA PHE A 260 -1.93 8.06 -1.42
C PHE A 260 -3.00 9.14 -1.59
N ASN A 261 -3.03 9.73 -2.78
CA ASN A 261 -3.99 10.77 -3.18
C ASN A 261 -5.33 10.18 -3.65
N GLY A 262 -5.28 9.01 -4.30
CA GLY A 262 -6.39 8.28 -4.93
C GLY A 262 -7.47 7.71 -3.99
N ARG A 263 -8.01 6.53 -4.33
CA ARG A 263 -9.05 5.76 -3.61
C ARG A 263 -8.83 4.26 -3.82
N GLY A 264 -9.44 3.43 -2.97
CA GLY A 264 -9.21 1.98 -3.00
C GLY A 264 -8.04 1.58 -2.11
N THR A 265 -7.21 0.64 -2.53
CA THR A 265 -6.17 0.05 -1.66
C THR A 265 -4.76 0.30 -2.17
N VAL A 266 -3.80 0.42 -1.24
CA VAL A 266 -2.37 0.14 -1.48
C VAL A 266 -1.95 -1.06 -0.63
N SER A 267 -1.27 -2.02 -1.26
CA SER A 267 -0.67 -3.19 -0.61
C SER A 267 0.84 -3.06 -0.66
N ILE A 268 1.51 -3.07 0.49
CA ILE A 268 2.97 -3.02 0.61
C ILE A 268 3.44 -4.29 1.28
N LYS A 269 4.27 -5.06 0.58
CA LYS A 269 4.71 -6.39 0.99
C LYS A 269 6.21 -6.57 0.81
N ASP A 270 6.85 -7.27 1.73
CA ASP A 270 8.28 -7.66 1.65
C ASP A 270 9.26 -6.46 1.52
N PHE A 271 8.84 -5.26 1.96
CA PHE A 271 9.52 -3.98 1.72
C PHE A 271 10.46 -3.57 2.87
N TYR A 272 11.54 -2.85 2.54
CA TYR A 272 12.45 -2.23 3.53
C TYR A 272 12.35 -0.71 3.54
N VAL A 273 12.34 -0.09 4.72
CA VAL A 273 12.38 1.37 4.84
C VAL A 273 13.29 1.81 5.98
N GLU A 274 14.13 2.82 5.72
CA GLU A 274 15.10 3.38 6.66
C GLU A 274 15.17 4.90 6.54
N ASP A 275 15.30 5.62 7.66
CA ASP A 275 15.35 7.10 7.72
C ASP A 275 14.12 7.73 7.05
N PHE A 276 12.96 7.66 7.70
CA PHE A 276 11.68 8.03 7.06
C PHE A 276 10.68 8.70 8.00
N GLY A 277 9.89 9.66 7.49
CA GLY A 277 8.81 10.30 8.25
C GLY A 277 7.56 9.42 8.38
N LYS A 278 7.07 8.86 7.26
CA LYS A 278 5.91 7.96 7.19
C LYS A 278 6.09 6.96 6.06
N LEU A 279 5.79 5.68 6.25
CA LEU A 279 5.83 4.74 5.11
C LEU A 279 4.66 4.99 4.15
N VAL A 280 3.44 5.19 4.65
CA VAL A 280 2.29 5.58 3.83
C VAL A 280 1.50 6.72 4.47
N ARG A 281 1.09 7.71 3.69
CA ARG A 281 0.10 8.72 4.09
C ARG A 281 -1.05 8.80 3.09
N ASN A 282 -2.27 8.57 3.57
CA ASN A 282 -3.47 8.96 2.83
C ASN A 282 -3.59 10.49 2.84
N CYS A 283 -3.83 11.13 1.70
CA CYS A 283 -3.86 12.60 1.65
C CYS A 283 -4.83 13.22 2.67
N GLY A 284 -4.32 14.14 3.51
CA GLY A 284 -5.06 14.70 4.63
C GLY A 284 -5.85 15.97 4.33
N ASN A 285 -5.44 16.73 3.31
CA ASN A 285 -5.90 18.09 3.03
C ASN A 285 -6.14 18.37 1.52
N CYS A 286 -6.15 17.33 0.68
CA CYS A 286 -6.35 17.45 -0.77
C CYS A 286 -7.62 18.24 -1.15
N LYS A 287 -7.58 19.01 -2.23
CA LYS A 287 -8.71 19.87 -2.65
C LYS A 287 -10.06 19.11 -2.81
N ASP A 288 -10.01 17.89 -3.33
CA ASP A 288 -11.16 16.99 -3.51
C ASP A 288 -11.00 15.74 -2.61
N ASN A 289 -10.71 15.97 -1.33
CA ASN A 289 -10.45 14.88 -0.39
C ASN A 289 -11.66 14.00 -0.09
N GLY A 290 -11.38 12.82 0.45
CA GLY A 290 -12.34 11.78 0.79
C GLY A 290 -11.67 10.42 0.78
N GLY A 291 -12.47 9.37 0.94
CA GLY A 291 -12.01 7.99 0.98
C GLY A 291 -13.06 7.04 0.40
N PRO A 292 -13.03 5.75 0.76
CA PRO A 292 -11.99 5.13 1.58
C PRO A 292 -10.66 4.98 0.83
N ARG A 293 -9.56 5.17 1.55
CA ARG A 293 -8.21 4.75 1.17
C ARG A 293 -7.68 3.74 2.18
N ASN A 294 -7.45 2.52 1.71
CA ASN A 294 -7.06 1.39 2.54
C ASN A 294 -5.57 1.08 2.36
N ILE A 295 -4.90 0.76 3.45
CA ILE A 295 -3.47 0.46 3.49
C ILE A 295 -3.31 -0.96 4.05
N VAL A 296 -2.62 -1.82 3.32
CA VAL A 296 -2.24 -3.16 3.77
C VAL A 296 -0.71 -3.24 3.79
N ILE A 297 -0.13 -3.61 4.93
CA ILE A 297 1.30 -3.67 5.16
C ILE A 297 1.63 -5.07 5.69
N GLU A 298 2.40 -5.85 4.95
CA GLU A 298 2.73 -7.24 5.29
C GLU A 298 4.24 -7.50 5.18
N ASN A 299 4.86 -8.05 6.23
CA ASN A 299 6.28 -8.39 6.23
C ASN A 299 7.18 -7.20 5.81
N VAL A 300 6.96 -6.04 6.43
CA VAL A 300 7.78 -4.84 6.22
C VAL A 300 8.78 -4.69 7.36
N VAL A 301 10.00 -4.28 7.02
CA VAL A 301 11.05 -3.94 7.98
C VAL A 301 11.25 -2.43 7.95
N ALA A 302 10.99 -1.76 9.07
CA ALA A 302 11.12 -0.32 9.21
C ALA A 302 12.14 0.05 10.30
N VAL A 303 13.13 0.86 9.93
CA VAL A 303 14.24 1.27 10.79
C VAL A 303 14.30 2.81 10.82
N ASP A 304 14.61 3.37 11.98
CA ASP A 304 14.89 4.80 12.21
C ASP A 304 13.89 5.76 11.54
N GLY A 305 12.59 5.62 11.83
CA GLY A 305 11.56 6.47 11.24
C GLY A 305 10.30 6.70 12.07
N GLY A 306 9.28 7.29 11.45
CA GLY A 306 8.00 7.64 12.06
C GLY A 306 6.97 6.51 12.03
N VAL A 307 5.78 6.71 11.45
CA VAL A 307 4.71 5.68 11.46
C VAL A 307 4.63 4.91 10.15
N LEU A 308 4.19 3.65 10.21
CA LEU A 308 3.96 2.82 9.01
C LEU A 308 2.78 3.33 8.18
N CYS A 309 1.74 3.89 8.80
CA CYS A 309 0.60 4.46 8.06
C CYS A 309 -0.08 5.66 8.76
N GLY A 310 -0.51 6.64 7.98
CA GLY A 310 -1.37 7.76 8.41
C GLY A 310 -2.71 7.77 7.69
N ILE A 311 -3.81 7.55 8.42
CA ILE A 311 -5.18 7.37 7.88
C ILE A 311 -6.16 8.46 8.34
N ASN A 312 -7.17 8.78 7.53
CA ASN A 312 -8.22 9.75 7.87
C ASN A 312 -9.53 9.01 8.21
N THR A 313 -9.84 8.82 9.49
CA THR A 313 -10.94 7.91 9.90
C THR A 313 -12.32 8.45 9.55
N ASN A 314 -12.46 9.79 9.46
CA ASN A 314 -13.69 10.44 8.99
C ASN A 314 -13.98 10.22 7.49
N TYR A 315 -13.05 9.61 6.76
CA TYR A 315 -13.21 9.17 5.37
C TYR A 315 -13.25 7.64 5.23
N GLU A 316 -13.42 6.91 6.34
CA GLU A 316 -13.46 5.44 6.38
C GLU A 316 -12.14 4.78 5.89
N ASP A 317 -11.03 5.54 5.92
CA ASP A 317 -9.69 5.02 5.62
C ASP A 317 -9.28 3.95 6.64
N THR A 318 -8.71 2.83 6.17
CA THR A 318 -8.22 1.75 7.04
C THR A 318 -6.73 1.46 6.85
N CYS A 319 -6.10 0.92 7.88
CA CYS A 319 -4.74 0.39 7.84
C CYS A 319 -4.65 -0.96 8.56
N ALA A 320 -4.12 -1.98 7.89
CA ALA A 320 -3.84 -3.29 8.45
C ALA A 320 -2.34 -3.60 8.35
N ILE A 321 -1.69 -3.81 9.49
CA ILE A 321 -0.26 -4.12 9.59
C ILE A 321 -0.11 -5.56 10.09
N ALA A 322 0.62 -6.39 9.34
CA ALA A 322 0.83 -7.81 9.64
C ALA A 322 2.30 -8.21 9.52
N ASN A 323 2.80 -9.01 10.48
CA ASN A 323 4.11 -9.69 10.42
C ASN A 323 5.32 -8.77 10.16
N SER A 324 5.24 -7.50 10.58
CA SER A 324 6.25 -6.47 10.30
C SER A 324 7.13 -6.20 11.52
N CYS A 325 8.22 -5.45 11.33
CA CYS A 325 8.96 -4.87 12.45
C CYS A 325 9.11 -3.35 12.25
N HIS A 326 9.16 -2.62 13.36
CA HIS A 326 9.50 -1.21 13.39
C HIS A 326 10.41 -0.96 14.60
N SER A 327 11.62 -0.41 14.39
CA SER A 327 12.62 -0.21 15.47
C SER A 327 12.07 0.44 16.76
N ASP A 328 11.28 1.52 16.61
CA ASP A 328 10.60 2.22 17.72
C ASP A 328 9.16 1.73 18.03
N GLY A 329 8.71 0.58 17.49
CA GLY A 329 7.35 0.05 17.70
C GLY A 329 6.20 0.87 17.11
N LYS A 330 6.51 1.92 16.33
CA LYS A 330 5.54 2.85 15.74
C LYS A 330 4.74 2.14 14.65
N SER A 331 3.41 2.23 14.74
CA SER A 331 2.47 1.57 13.82
C SER A 331 1.71 2.57 12.96
N CYS A 332 0.74 3.26 13.53
CA CYS A 332 -0.20 4.08 12.77
C CYS A 332 -0.60 5.37 13.47
N ASP A 333 -0.90 6.40 12.69
CA ASP A 333 -1.50 7.65 13.14
C ASP A 333 -2.87 7.85 12.49
N ARG A 334 -3.80 8.43 13.25
CA ARG A 334 -5.20 8.62 12.88
C ARG A 334 -5.53 10.10 12.89
N TYR A 335 -6.20 10.56 11.84
CA TYR A 335 -6.48 11.96 11.56
C TYR A 335 -7.96 12.21 11.23
N GLU A 336 -8.40 13.44 11.42
CA GLU A 336 -9.56 14.01 10.76
C GLU A 336 -9.07 14.75 9.50
N GLY A 337 -9.33 14.16 8.33
CA GLY A 337 -9.00 14.73 7.03
C GLY A 337 -9.99 15.82 6.61
N ASN A 338 -9.53 16.74 5.77
CA ASN A 338 -10.34 17.84 5.26
C ASN A 338 -10.04 18.11 3.77
N SER A 339 -10.78 19.06 3.19
CA SER A 339 -10.61 19.52 1.80
C SER A 339 -10.30 21.02 1.69
N SER A 340 -9.84 21.67 2.77
CA SER A 340 -9.59 23.11 2.82
C SER A 340 -8.14 23.49 2.54
N GLY A 341 -7.24 22.52 2.38
CA GLY A 341 -5.79 22.71 2.32
C GLY A 341 -5.13 22.90 3.69
N ALA A 342 -5.89 23.10 4.77
CA ALA A 342 -5.34 23.19 6.12
C ALA A 342 -4.82 21.83 6.60
N GLU A 343 -3.78 21.83 7.44
CA GLU A 343 -3.25 20.59 8.01
C GLU A 343 -4.32 19.76 8.73
N PRO A 344 -4.36 18.43 8.52
CA PRO A 344 -5.36 17.55 9.13
C PRO A 344 -5.13 17.40 10.63
N THR A 345 -6.20 17.43 11.42
CA THR A 345 -6.09 17.28 12.89
C THR A 345 -5.73 15.83 13.23
N LYS A 346 -4.62 15.61 13.93
CA LYS A 346 -4.30 14.28 14.49
C LYS A 346 -5.22 13.98 15.68
N ILE A 347 -5.97 12.89 15.59
CA ILE A 347 -6.94 12.46 16.62
C ILE A 347 -6.45 11.26 17.44
N GLY A 348 -5.43 10.53 16.97
CA GLY A 348 -4.89 9.38 17.69
C GLY A 348 -3.57 8.85 17.12
N SER A 349 -2.91 8.01 17.91
CA SER A 349 -1.76 7.20 17.50
C SER A 349 -2.03 5.74 17.92
N GLY A 350 -1.34 4.78 17.30
CA GLY A 350 -1.49 3.35 17.59
C GLY A 350 -2.82 2.74 17.13
N PRO A 351 -2.92 1.40 17.17
CA PRO A 351 -4.11 0.67 16.74
C PRO A 351 -5.32 0.96 17.62
N ASP A 352 -6.50 0.93 17.02
CA ASP A 352 -7.79 1.00 17.70
C ASP A 352 -8.66 -0.25 17.50
N GLY A 353 -8.24 -1.16 16.61
CA GLY A 353 -8.97 -2.40 16.32
C GLY A 353 -10.11 -2.22 15.30
N GLU A 354 -10.30 -1.02 14.76
CA GLU A 354 -11.34 -0.70 13.77
C GLU A 354 -10.71 -0.12 12.49
N PHE A 355 -10.16 1.09 12.57
CA PHE A 355 -9.51 1.76 11.44
C PHE A 355 -8.04 1.40 11.33
N CYS A 356 -7.35 1.19 12.45
CA CYS A 356 -5.99 0.66 12.47
C CYS A 356 -5.92 -0.67 13.24
N THR A 357 -5.52 -1.72 12.53
CA THR A 357 -5.31 -3.07 13.07
C THR A 357 -3.85 -3.50 12.92
N VAL A 358 -3.31 -4.17 13.94
CA VAL A 358 -1.90 -4.59 13.99
C VAL A 358 -1.84 -6.03 14.50
N THR A 359 -1.18 -6.90 13.75
CA THR A 359 -0.92 -8.31 14.11
C THR A 359 0.56 -8.64 13.92
N GLY A 360 1.25 -9.05 14.99
CA GLY A 360 2.65 -9.48 14.88
C GLY A 360 3.62 -8.36 14.46
N LEU A 361 3.41 -7.13 14.94
CA LEU A 361 4.42 -6.06 14.87
C LEU A 361 5.46 -6.26 15.98
N THR A 362 6.74 -6.19 15.64
CA THR A 362 7.86 -6.32 16.59
C THR A 362 8.76 -5.09 16.60
N GLU A 363 9.45 -4.85 17.71
CA GLU A 363 10.48 -3.79 17.83
C GLU A 363 11.87 -4.26 17.36
N THR A 364 12.07 -5.58 17.23
CA THR A 364 13.32 -6.16 16.74
C THR A 364 13.27 -6.36 15.23
N CYS A 365 13.95 -5.48 14.51
CA CYS A 365 14.36 -5.66 13.12
C CYS A 365 15.76 -6.26 13.00
#